data_AF-A0A071M539-F1
#
_entry.id   AF-A0A071M539-F1
#
_cell.length_a   1.000
_cell.length_b   1.000
_cell.length_c   1.000
_cell.angle_alpha   90.00
_cell.angle_beta   90.00
_cell.angle_gamma   90.00
#
_symmetry.space_group_name_H-M   'P 1'
#
loop_
_entity.id
_entity.type
_entity.pdbx_description
1 polymer ?
#
loop_
_entity_poly.entity_id
_entity_poly.type
_entity_poly.pdbx_seq_one_letter_code
_entity_poly.pdbx_strand_id
1 'polypeptide(L)'
;MVQWFNLPWPDLAVGFGLCLLISALGFLRTDWFISIGYGASVSALAVWFAWAAPPSVTGSWLQAGLLCLYGLRLAGYLIYRERSASFARELEASKARSAHITNPARLGIWFSVSALYVAMAAPLLFVLLAGDTPLLWPGVVVMTAGLGLEITADWQKSASKKRAPNKFVHRGVYCWCRYPNYLGEILFWLGNVIAGVGVYHTVLSWGVVLVGFICIFLIMLGSARRLELKQGSRYGDDPEYQVWVSQVPVLFPFVPVYSLRRLRVYLG
;
A
#
# COMPACT_ATOMS: atom_id res chain seq x y z
N MET A 1 -3.19 -20.36 31.68
CA MET A 1 -3.01 -20.93 30.33
C MET A 1 -2.62 -19.78 29.42
N VAL A 2 -1.36 -19.71 28.97
CA VAL A 2 -0.88 -18.56 28.19
C VAL A 2 -1.60 -18.56 26.84
N GLN A 3 -2.37 -17.51 26.56
CA GLN A 3 -3.21 -17.38 25.36
C GLN A 3 -2.38 -17.02 24.13
N TRP A 4 -1.41 -17.87 23.74
CA TRP A 4 -0.51 -17.62 22.61
C TRP A 4 -1.23 -17.42 21.25
N PHE A 5 -2.49 -17.87 21.15
CA PHE A 5 -3.25 -17.94 19.89
C PHE A 5 -4.62 -17.22 19.92
N ASN A 6 -4.90 -16.42 20.96
CA ASN A 6 -6.18 -15.72 21.01
C ASN A 6 -6.11 -14.45 20.14
N LEU A 7 -6.84 -14.46 19.03
CA LEU A 7 -7.11 -13.31 18.18
C LEU A 7 -8.63 -13.06 18.15
N PRO A 8 -9.07 -11.85 17.79
CA PRO A 8 -10.48 -11.55 17.50
C PRO A 8 -10.92 -12.22 16.18
N TRP A 9 -10.92 -13.56 16.16
CA TRP A 9 -11.22 -14.37 14.98
C TRP A 9 -12.56 -14.07 14.33
N PRO A 10 -13.67 -13.82 15.06
CA PRO A 10 -14.94 -13.47 14.43
C PRO A 10 -14.82 -12.23 13.53
N ASP A 11 -14.22 -11.15 14.05
CA ASP A 11 -14.11 -9.88 13.32
C ASP A 11 -13.11 -9.97 12.17
N LEU A 12 -12.00 -10.70 12.36
CA LEU A 12 -11.03 -10.97 11.30
C LEU A 12 -11.65 -11.85 10.19
N ALA A 13 -12.49 -12.82 10.52
CA ALA A 13 -13.15 -13.69 9.56
C ALA A 13 -14.22 -12.93 8.75
N VAL A 14 -15.01 -12.06 9.38
CA VAL A 14 -15.93 -11.18 8.65
C VAL A 14 -15.15 -10.21 7.76
N GLY A 15 -14.07 -9.61 8.29
CA GLY A 15 -13.18 -8.76 7.51
C GLY A 15 -12.59 -9.48 6.29
N PHE A 16 -12.20 -10.74 6.45
CA PHE A 16 -11.74 -11.58 5.35
C PHE A 16 -12.83 -11.84 4.31
N GLY A 17 -14.05 -12.17 4.74
CA GLY A 17 -15.21 -12.30 3.87
C GLY A 17 -15.52 -11.04 3.07
N LEU A 18 -15.42 -9.86 3.71
CA LEU A 18 -15.56 -8.56 3.04
C LEU A 18 -14.46 -8.35 1.98
N CYS A 19 -13.21 -8.66 2.30
CA CYS A 19 -12.10 -8.57 1.35
C CYS A 19 -12.30 -9.50 0.16
N LEU A 20 -12.75 -10.74 0.39
CA LEU A 20 -13.07 -11.68 -0.67
C LEU A 20 -14.17 -11.13 -1.58
N LEU A 21 -15.25 -10.63 -1.00
CA LEU A 21 -16.38 -10.06 -1.76
C LEU A 21 -15.96 -8.86 -2.62
N ILE A 22 -15.24 -7.90 -2.02
CA ILE A 22 -14.84 -6.67 -2.70
C ILE A 22 -13.79 -6.94 -3.77
N SER A 23 -12.76 -7.73 -3.43
CA SER A 23 -11.69 -8.05 -4.37
C SER A 23 -12.10 -9.03 -5.47
N ALA A 24 -13.29 -9.66 -5.38
CA ALA A 24 -13.84 -10.52 -6.44
C ALA A 24 -14.01 -9.78 -7.78
N LEU A 25 -14.04 -8.44 -7.79
CA LEU A 25 -13.93 -7.64 -9.02
C LEU A 25 -12.68 -8.02 -9.86
N GLY A 26 -11.62 -8.55 -9.22
CA GLY A 26 -10.45 -9.09 -9.90
C GLY A 26 -10.73 -10.29 -10.82
N PHE A 27 -11.86 -10.96 -10.68
CA PHE A 27 -12.29 -11.99 -11.63
C PHE A 27 -12.76 -11.41 -12.97
N LEU A 28 -13.10 -10.13 -13.03
CA LEU A 28 -13.31 -9.43 -14.29
C LEU A 28 -11.96 -9.01 -14.90
N ARG A 29 -11.03 -8.56 -14.07
CA ARG A 29 -9.69 -8.11 -14.46
C ARG A 29 -8.69 -8.39 -13.35
N THR A 30 -7.72 -9.28 -13.57
CA THR A 30 -6.84 -9.77 -12.50
C THR A 30 -6.05 -8.67 -11.78
N ASP A 31 -5.72 -7.56 -12.45
CA ASP A 31 -5.06 -6.41 -11.83
C ASP A 31 -5.95 -5.68 -10.81
N TRP A 32 -7.27 -5.85 -10.87
CA TRP A 32 -8.21 -5.30 -9.89
C TRP A 32 -8.16 -5.97 -8.52
N PHE A 33 -7.64 -7.21 -8.41
CA PHE A 33 -7.41 -7.83 -7.10
C PHE A 33 -6.56 -6.90 -6.22
N ILE A 34 -5.44 -6.41 -6.77
CA ILE A 34 -4.39 -5.67 -6.06
C ILE A 34 -4.46 -4.15 -6.25
N SER A 35 -5.45 -3.64 -6.97
CA SER A 35 -5.59 -2.22 -7.26
C SER A 35 -6.86 -1.66 -6.62
N ILE A 36 -8.00 -1.67 -7.33
CA ILE A 36 -9.28 -1.19 -6.79
C ILE A 36 -9.72 -2.05 -5.60
N GLY A 37 -9.58 -3.38 -5.72
CA GLY A 37 -9.91 -4.33 -4.66
C GLY A 37 -9.13 -4.07 -3.38
N TYR A 38 -7.84 -3.76 -3.48
CA TYR A 38 -7.00 -3.38 -2.34
C TYR A 38 -7.54 -2.13 -1.63
N GLY A 39 -7.66 -1.00 -2.34
CA GLY A 39 -8.11 0.26 -1.73
C GLY A 39 -9.51 0.15 -1.12
N ALA A 40 -10.46 -0.44 -1.85
CA ALA A 40 -11.82 -0.62 -1.37
C ALA A 40 -11.91 -1.59 -0.17
N SER A 41 -11.11 -2.67 -0.15
CA SER A 41 -11.07 -3.60 0.99
C SER A 41 -10.52 -2.92 2.24
N VAL A 42 -9.46 -2.13 2.12
CA VAL A 42 -8.89 -1.39 3.28
C VAL A 42 -9.91 -0.42 3.88
N SER A 43 -10.67 0.32 3.06
CA SER A 43 -11.73 1.19 3.57
C SER A 43 -12.87 0.40 4.22
N ALA A 44 -13.29 -0.71 3.62
CA ALA A 44 -14.33 -1.55 4.19
C ALA A 44 -13.91 -2.19 5.52
N LEU A 45 -12.66 -2.63 5.64
CA LEU A 45 -12.10 -3.13 6.88
C LEU A 45 -12.06 -2.05 7.96
N ALA A 46 -11.68 -0.83 7.62
CA ALA A 46 -11.69 0.28 8.58
C ALA A 46 -13.09 0.56 9.13
N VAL A 47 -14.10 0.56 8.27
CA VAL A 47 -15.51 0.74 8.66
C VAL A 47 -16.00 -0.44 9.49
N TRP A 48 -15.73 -1.67 9.05
CA TRP A 48 -16.14 -2.88 9.75
C TRP A 48 -15.52 -2.98 11.15
N PHE A 49 -14.21 -2.80 11.27
CA PHE A 49 -13.54 -2.88 12.57
C PHE A 49 -14.01 -1.77 13.52
N ALA A 50 -14.21 -0.54 13.03
CA ALA A 50 -14.77 0.54 13.84
C ALA A 50 -16.25 0.31 14.23
N TRP A 51 -17.00 -0.48 13.46
CA TRP A 51 -18.36 -0.87 13.85
C TRP A 51 -18.36 -2.00 14.88
N ALA A 52 -17.53 -3.02 14.67
CA ALA A 52 -17.44 -4.20 15.54
C ALA A 52 -16.80 -3.87 16.90
N ALA A 53 -15.82 -2.97 16.92
CA ALA A 53 -15.17 -2.44 18.10
C ALA A 53 -15.17 -0.90 18.03
N PRO A 54 -16.25 -0.23 18.49
CA PRO A 54 -16.39 1.22 18.43
C PRO A 54 -15.17 1.94 19.04
N PRO A 55 -14.59 2.94 18.35
CA PRO A 55 -13.40 3.61 18.85
C PRO A 55 -13.70 4.35 20.16
N SER A 56 -12.94 4.03 21.21
CA SER A 56 -13.12 4.56 22.56
C SER A 56 -12.30 5.82 22.86
N VAL A 57 -11.29 6.13 22.04
CA VAL A 57 -10.37 7.26 22.22
C VAL A 57 -10.13 8.00 20.90
N THR A 58 -9.79 9.29 20.96
CA THR A 58 -9.59 10.14 19.76
C THR A 58 -8.55 9.57 18.80
N GLY A 59 -7.46 9.00 19.32
CA GLY A 59 -6.40 8.41 18.48
C GLY A 59 -6.91 7.27 17.60
N SER A 60 -7.80 6.41 18.10
CA SER A 60 -8.32 5.27 17.35
C SER A 60 -9.38 5.68 16.33
N TRP A 61 -10.15 6.75 16.60
CA TRP A 61 -10.98 7.42 15.58
C TRP A 61 -10.13 7.94 14.42
N LEU A 62 -9.02 8.61 14.71
CA LEU A 62 -8.11 9.12 13.68
C LEU A 62 -7.45 8.00 12.89
N GLN A 63 -6.98 6.93 13.55
CA GLN A 63 -6.40 5.77 12.89
C GLN A 63 -7.40 5.10 11.92
N ALA A 64 -8.64 4.87 12.36
CA ALA A 64 -9.71 4.32 11.51
C ALA A 64 -10.02 5.24 10.32
N GLY A 65 -10.15 6.55 10.59
CA GLY A 65 -10.39 7.56 9.57
C GLY A 65 -9.27 7.62 8.52
N LEU A 66 -8.01 7.52 8.93
CA LEU A 66 -6.84 7.50 8.04
C LEU A 66 -6.83 6.26 7.15
N LEU A 67 -7.13 5.06 7.66
CA LEU A 67 -7.27 3.83 6.84
C LEU A 67 -8.42 3.94 5.84
N CYS A 68 -9.57 4.46 6.29
CA CYS A 68 -10.71 4.69 5.42
C CYS A 68 -10.37 5.67 4.29
N LEU A 69 -9.78 6.82 4.62
CA LEU A 69 -9.35 7.84 3.67
C LEU A 69 -8.29 7.32 2.70
N TYR A 70 -7.30 6.57 3.20
CA TYR A 70 -6.25 5.94 2.39
C TYR A 70 -6.86 5.08 1.29
N GLY A 71 -7.76 4.15 1.66
CA GLY A 71 -8.37 3.21 0.73
C GLY A 71 -9.30 3.89 -0.30
N LEU A 72 -10.12 4.86 0.14
CA LEU A 72 -11.03 5.60 -0.73
C LEU A 72 -10.25 6.44 -1.75
N ARG A 73 -9.21 7.13 -1.29
CA ARG A 73 -8.32 7.91 -2.15
C ARG A 73 -7.61 7.00 -3.16
N LEU A 74 -7.09 5.85 -2.74
CA LEU A 74 -6.40 4.93 -3.65
C LEU A 74 -7.34 4.38 -4.73
N ALA A 75 -8.49 3.83 -4.32
CA ALA A 75 -9.48 3.29 -5.23
C ALA A 75 -10.01 4.39 -6.19
N GLY A 76 -10.31 5.57 -5.66
CA GLY A 76 -10.77 6.72 -6.44
C GLY A 76 -9.74 7.20 -7.47
N TYR A 77 -8.47 7.33 -7.06
CA TYR A 77 -7.38 7.71 -7.96
C TYR A 77 -7.20 6.69 -9.11
N LEU A 78 -7.28 5.40 -8.81
CA LEU A 78 -7.15 4.33 -9.80
C LEU A 78 -8.31 4.34 -10.80
N ILE A 79 -9.56 4.45 -10.31
CA ILE A 79 -10.75 4.55 -11.16
C ILE A 79 -10.66 5.78 -12.08
N TYR A 80 -10.26 6.93 -11.53
CA TYR A 80 -10.08 8.15 -12.31
C TYR A 80 -9.00 7.98 -13.38
N ARG A 81 -7.84 7.43 -13.01
CA ARG A 81 -6.69 7.26 -13.92
C ARG A 81 -6.97 6.29 -15.06
N GLU A 82 -7.69 5.20 -14.81
CA GLU A 82 -8.05 4.22 -15.85
C GLU A 82 -8.88 4.84 -16.99
N ARG A 83 -9.64 5.91 -16.71
CA ARG A 83 -10.41 6.66 -17.73
C ARG A 83 -9.55 7.60 -18.57
N SER A 84 -8.28 7.80 -18.21
CA SER A 84 -7.39 8.74 -18.92
C SER A 84 -6.78 8.10 -20.17
N ALA A 85 -6.81 8.82 -21.30
CA ALA A 85 -6.18 8.38 -22.55
C ALA A 85 -4.67 8.14 -22.40
N SER A 86 -4.00 8.88 -21.49
CA SER A 86 -2.59 8.69 -21.17
C SER A 86 -2.26 7.33 -20.56
N PHE A 87 -3.24 6.67 -19.94
CA PHE A 87 -3.08 5.37 -19.29
C PHE A 87 -3.50 4.19 -20.18
N ALA A 88 -4.16 4.43 -21.32
CA ALA A 88 -4.68 3.38 -22.20
C ALA A 88 -3.61 2.35 -22.61
N ARG A 89 -2.40 2.81 -22.98
CA ARG A 89 -1.27 1.91 -23.31
C ARG A 89 -0.82 1.05 -22.13
N GLU A 90 -0.82 1.61 -20.92
CA GLU A 90 -0.44 0.87 -19.72
C GLU A 90 -1.51 -0.16 -19.33
N LEU A 91 -2.77 0.22 -19.51
CA LEU A 91 -3.92 -0.62 -19.28
C LEU A 91 -3.87 -1.87 -20.18
N GLU A 92 -3.64 -1.69 -21.48
CA GLU A 92 -3.49 -2.81 -22.42
C GLU A 92 -2.28 -3.69 -22.07
N ALA A 93 -1.14 -3.08 -21.73
CA ALA A 93 0.03 -3.83 -21.27
C ALA A 93 -0.26 -4.63 -19.99
N SER A 94 -1.12 -4.11 -19.09
CA SER A 94 -1.55 -4.80 -17.88
C SER A 94 -2.43 -6.01 -18.20
N LYS A 95 -3.42 -5.84 -19.08
CA LYS A 95 -4.28 -6.94 -19.55
C LYS A 95 -3.46 -8.05 -20.19
N ALA A 96 -2.49 -7.70 -21.04
CA ALA A 96 -1.61 -8.67 -21.69
C ALA A 96 -0.78 -9.48 -20.67
N ARG A 97 -0.22 -8.82 -19.65
CA ARG A 97 0.51 -9.53 -18.57
C ARG A 97 -0.37 -10.50 -17.79
N SER A 98 -1.63 -10.15 -17.59
CA SER A 98 -2.58 -10.97 -16.82
C SER A 98 -3.30 -12.05 -17.63
N ALA A 99 -3.20 -12.02 -18.96
CA ALA A 99 -3.91 -12.94 -19.85
C ALA A 99 -3.50 -14.41 -19.66
N HIS A 100 -2.25 -14.66 -19.24
CA HIS A 100 -1.73 -16.02 -19.05
C HIS A 100 -2.00 -16.61 -17.66
N ILE A 101 -2.64 -15.86 -16.75
CA ILE A 101 -2.88 -16.31 -15.38
C ILE A 101 -4.07 -17.28 -15.38
N THR A 102 -3.81 -18.54 -14.99
CA THR A 102 -4.82 -19.60 -14.95
C THR A 102 -5.87 -19.38 -13.85
N ASN A 103 -7.08 -19.90 -14.02
CA ASN A 103 -8.14 -19.76 -13.02
C ASN A 103 -7.76 -20.26 -11.60
N PRO A 104 -7.06 -21.40 -11.44
CA PRO A 104 -6.56 -21.81 -10.12
C PRO A 104 -5.57 -20.79 -9.52
N ALA A 105 -4.67 -20.23 -10.34
CA ALA A 105 -3.75 -19.20 -9.88
C ALA A 105 -4.48 -17.91 -9.47
N ARG A 106 -5.55 -17.53 -10.18
CA ARG A 106 -6.41 -16.38 -9.82
C ARG A 106 -7.11 -16.58 -8.48
N LEU A 107 -7.62 -17.79 -8.21
CA LEU A 107 -8.19 -18.14 -6.90
C LEU A 107 -7.14 -18.04 -5.78
N GLY A 108 -5.93 -18.56 -6.02
CA GLY A 108 -4.82 -18.45 -5.07
C GLY A 108 -4.43 -17.01 -4.78
N ILE A 109 -4.33 -16.16 -5.81
CA ILE A 109 -4.07 -14.72 -5.66
C ILE A 109 -5.20 -14.06 -4.87
N TRP A 110 -6.46 -14.26 -5.27
CA TRP A 110 -7.64 -13.66 -4.63
C TRP A 110 -7.73 -13.95 -3.13
N PHE A 111 -7.51 -15.21 -2.74
CA PHE A 111 -7.51 -15.62 -1.35
C PHE A 111 -6.33 -15.01 -0.59
N SER A 112 -5.12 -15.10 -1.17
CA SER A 112 -3.89 -14.63 -0.52
C SER A 112 -3.88 -13.11 -0.33
N VAL A 113 -4.33 -12.35 -1.32
CA VAL A 113 -4.37 -10.88 -1.22
C VAL A 113 -5.46 -10.42 -0.25
N SER A 114 -6.60 -11.12 -0.18
CA SER A 114 -7.64 -10.83 0.82
C SER A 114 -7.14 -11.06 2.24
N ALA A 115 -6.38 -12.14 2.46
CA ALA A 115 -5.78 -12.44 3.77
C ALA A 115 -4.71 -11.39 4.12
N LEU A 116 -3.92 -10.97 3.13
CA LEU A 116 -2.94 -9.90 3.31
C LEU A 116 -3.60 -8.57 3.71
N TYR A 117 -4.73 -8.19 3.12
CA TYR A 117 -5.43 -6.95 3.50
C TYR A 117 -5.90 -6.97 4.95
N VAL A 118 -6.45 -8.11 5.40
CA VAL A 118 -6.82 -8.30 6.81
C VAL A 118 -5.59 -8.18 7.70
N ALA A 119 -4.47 -8.84 7.35
CA ALA A 119 -3.23 -8.76 8.12
C ALA A 119 -2.66 -7.33 8.21
N MET A 120 -2.73 -6.57 7.11
CA MET A 120 -2.30 -5.18 7.04
C MET A 120 -3.17 -4.26 7.90
N ALA A 121 -4.48 -4.50 7.95
CA ALA A 121 -5.43 -3.69 8.71
C ALA A 121 -5.60 -4.15 10.17
N ALA A 122 -5.16 -5.36 10.53
CA ALA A 122 -5.27 -5.94 11.88
C ALA A 122 -4.78 -5.02 13.02
N PRO A 123 -3.71 -4.21 12.87
CA PRO A 123 -3.33 -3.22 13.88
C PRO A 123 -4.46 -2.33 14.37
N LEU A 124 -5.36 -1.90 13.46
CA LEU A 124 -6.50 -1.06 13.82
C LEU A 124 -7.45 -1.81 14.76
N LEU A 125 -7.84 -3.03 14.41
CA LEU A 125 -8.74 -3.84 15.23
C LEU A 125 -8.16 -4.07 16.63
N PHE A 126 -6.86 -4.34 16.73
CA PHE A 126 -6.20 -4.58 18.02
C PHE A 126 -6.18 -3.32 18.89
N VAL A 127 -5.94 -2.14 18.30
CA VAL A 127 -6.05 -0.86 19.01
C VAL A 127 -7.49 -0.59 19.45
N LEU A 128 -8.47 -0.81 18.58
CA LEU A 128 -9.89 -0.57 18.89
C LEU A 128 -10.39 -1.41 20.07
N LEU A 129 -9.95 -2.67 20.16
CA LEU A 129 -10.33 -3.58 21.25
C LEU A 129 -9.62 -3.26 22.58
N ALA A 130 -8.42 -2.67 22.53
CA ALA A 130 -7.63 -2.39 23.72
C ALA A 130 -7.83 -0.96 24.27
N GLY A 131 -8.14 0.01 23.40
CA GLY A 131 -8.25 1.43 23.76
C GLY A 131 -6.95 2.20 23.56
N ASP A 132 -6.58 3.02 24.54
CA ASP A 132 -5.39 3.87 24.42
C ASP A 132 -4.09 3.06 24.49
N THR A 133 -3.10 3.44 23.67
CA THR A 133 -1.78 2.80 23.66
C THR A 133 -0.69 3.88 23.66
N PRO A 134 0.46 3.64 24.32
CA PRO A 134 1.53 4.64 24.39
C PRO A 134 2.05 5.10 23.02
N LEU A 135 1.92 4.27 21.99
CA LEU A 135 2.41 4.55 20.64
C LEU A 135 1.29 4.88 19.63
N LEU A 136 0.03 4.99 20.08
CA LEU A 136 -1.11 5.33 19.23
C LEU A 136 -0.88 6.65 18.49
N TRP A 137 -0.58 7.72 19.24
CA TRP A 137 -0.33 9.04 18.65
C TRP A 137 0.92 9.09 17.75
N PRO A 138 2.09 8.57 18.17
CA PRO A 138 3.23 8.41 17.28
C PRO A 138 2.88 7.68 15.97
N GLY A 139 2.13 6.58 16.07
CA GLY A 139 1.66 5.83 14.90
C GLY A 139 0.77 6.66 13.97
N VAL A 140 -0.23 7.36 14.53
CA VAL A 140 -1.12 8.27 13.79
C VAL A 140 -0.37 9.40 13.10
N VAL A 141 0.65 9.98 13.76
CA VAL A 141 1.51 11.02 13.16
C VAL A 141 2.28 10.46 11.97
N VAL A 142 2.87 9.27 12.11
CA VAL A 142 3.59 8.59 11.01
C VAL A 142 2.65 8.23 9.86
N MET A 143 1.43 7.75 10.17
CA MET A 143 0.39 7.49 9.16
C MET A 143 0.03 8.75 8.39
N THR A 144 -0.20 9.85 9.11
CA THR A 144 -0.58 11.14 8.51
C THR A 144 0.53 11.68 7.61
N ALA A 145 1.79 11.61 8.06
CA ALA A 145 2.96 12.00 7.26
C ALA A 145 3.11 11.13 6.00
N GLY A 146 2.94 9.81 6.12
CA GLY A 146 2.97 8.87 5.00
C GLY A 146 1.90 9.18 3.95
N LEU A 147 0.65 9.34 4.39
CA LEU A 147 -0.47 9.69 3.52
C LEU A 147 -0.26 11.05 2.83
N GLY A 148 0.21 12.06 3.58
CA GLY A 148 0.51 13.39 3.04
C GLY A 148 1.62 13.36 1.98
N LEU A 149 2.69 12.60 2.22
CA LEU A 149 3.77 12.42 1.25
C LEU A 149 3.27 11.73 -0.02
N GLU A 150 2.46 10.67 0.13
CA GLU A 150 1.91 9.94 -1.02
C GLU A 150 1.01 10.83 -1.87
N ILE A 151 0.07 11.54 -1.25
CA ILE A 151 -0.83 12.49 -1.94
C ILE A 151 -0.03 13.55 -2.68
N THR A 152 0.97 14.13 -2.02
CA THR A 152 1.82 15.17 -2.61
C THR A 152 2.61 14.64 -3.80
N ALA A 153 3.19 13.44 -3.69
CA ALA A 153 3.93 12.79 -4.76
C ALA A 153 3.05 12.50 -5.98
N ASP A 154 1.87 11.91 -5.76
CA ASP A 154 0.95 11.58 -6.84
C ASP A 154 0.40 12.84 -7.53
N TRP A 155 0.12 13.90 -6.78
CA TRP A 155 -0.30 15.19 -7.33
C TRP A 155 0.81 15.81 -8.20
N GLN A 156 2.04 15.93 -7.68
CA GLN A 156 3.18 16.48 -8.43
C GLN A 156 3.48 15.67 -9.69
N LYS A 157 3.41 14.33 -9.61
CA LYS A 157 3.58 13.44 -10.75
C LYS A 157 2.51 13.66 -11.80
N SER A 158 1.25 13.73 -11.39
CA SER A 158 0.12 13.91 -12.29
C SER A 158 0.16 15.26 -12.98
N ALA A 159 0.45 16.34 -12.24
CA ALA A 159 0.64 17.69 -12.79
C ALA A 159 1.82 17.75 -13.77
N SER A 160 2.97 17.17 -13.42
CA SER A 160 4.15 17.12 -14.29
C SER A 160 3.88 16.33 -15.57
N LYS A 161 3.17 15.19 -15.48
CA LYS A 161 2.84 14.35 -16.64
C LYS A 161 1.77 14.95 -17.53
N LYS A 162 0.87 15.76 -16.99
CA LYS A 162 -0.08 16.54 -17.79
C LYS A 162 0.63 17.63 -18.62
N ARG A 163 1.65 18.28 -18.05
CA ARG A 163 2.43 19.34 -18.72
C ARG A 163 3.47 18.79 -19.70
N ALA A 164 4.20 17.74 -19.31
CA ALA A 164 5.27 17.14 -20.10
C ALA A 164 5.19 15.60 -20.04
N PRO A 165 4.33 14.96 -20.86
CA PRO A 165 4.08 13.51 -20.81
C PRO A 165 5.35 12.66 -20.97
N ASN A 166 6.31 13.15 -21.74
CA ASN A 166 7.54 12.46 -22.12
C ASN A 166 8.76 12.79 -21.26
N LYS A 167 8.65 13.66 -20.24
CA LYS A 167 9.76 13.94 -19.32
C LYS A 167 9.61 13.20 -18.00
N PHE A 168 10.71 12.77 -17.40
CA PHE A 168 10.71 12.19 -16.05
C PHE A 168 10.43 13.26 -14.99
N VAL A 169 9.94 12.85 -13.82
CA VAL A 169 9.58 13.75 -12.72
C VAL A 169 10.73 13.77 -11.72
N HIS A 170 11.35 14.92 -11.51
CA HIS A 170 12.56 15.07 -10.68
C HIS A 170 12.50 16.27 -9.71
N ARG A 171 11.39 17.02 -9.69
CA ARG A 171 11.20 18.21 -8.85
C ARG A 171 10.22 17.94 -7.70
N GLY A 172 10.25 18.81 -6.70
CA GLY A 172 9.42 18.67 -5.51
C GLY A 172 9.90 17.49 -4.66
N VAL A 173 8.99 16.65 -4.18
CA VAL A 173 9.36 15.50 -3.30
C VAL A 173 10.21 14.45 -4.03
N TYR A 174 10.26 14.50 -5.36
CA TYR A 174 11.11 13.66 -6.21
C TYR A 174 12.61 14.03 -6.16
N CYS A 175 13.00 15.12 -5.49
CA CYS A 175 14.40 15.40 -5.21
C CYS A 175 14.92 14.66 -3.96
N TRP A 176 14.04 14.21 -3.07
CA TRP A 176 14.41 13.48 -1.85
C TRP A 176 14.65 12.00 -2.13
N CYS A 177 13.77 11.38 -2.91
CA CYS A 177 13.92 10.03 -3.42
C CYS A 177 13.18 9.88 -4.75
N ARG A 178 13.49 8.83 -5.52
CA ARG A 178 12.89 8.62 -6.85
C ARG A 178 11.44 8.17 -6.80
N TYR A 179 11.03 7.49 -5.73
CA TYR A 179 9.67 6.96 -5.56
C TYR A 179 9.01 7.39 -4.23
N PRO A 180 8.78 8.69 -4.00
CA PRO A 180 8.24 9.22 -2.75
C PRO A 180 6.83 8.73 -2.45
N ASN A 181 6.02 8.41 -3.47
CA ASN A 181 4.70 7.81 -3.27
C ASN A 181 4.79 6.40 -2.65
N TYR A 182 5.80 5.60 -3.01
CA TYR A 182 6.02 4.28 -2.38
C TYR A 182 6.59 4.41 -0.97
N LEU A 183 7.43 5.42 -0.72
CA LEU A 183 7.86 5.75 0.65
C LEU A 183 6.65 6.15 1.52
N GLY A 184 5.76 6.99 0.99
CA GLY A 184 4.53 7.39 1.68
C GLY A 184 3.67 6.20 2.07
N GLU A 185 3.48 5.24 1.16
CA GLU A 185 2.76 3.99 1.43
C GLU A 185 3.43 3.14 2.51
N ILE A 186 4.77 2.98 2.47
CA ILE A 186 5.52 2.27 3.52
C ILE A 186 5.35 2.95 4.89
N LEU A 187 5.49 4.29 4.94
CA LEU A 187 5.33 5.05 6.18
C LEU A 187 3.90 4.94 6.71
N PHE A 188 2.89 4.97 5.84
CA PHE A 188 1.51 4.81 6.24
C PHE A 188 1.27 3.48 6.97
N TRP A 189 1.71 2.36 6.37
CA TRP A 189 1.55 1.04 6.99
C TRP A 189 2.44 0.87 8.22
N LEU A 190 3.65 1.44 8.23
CA LEU A 190 4.51 1.43 9.42
C LEU A 190 3.84 2.17 10.59
N GLY A 191 3.24 3.33 10.34
CA GLY A 191 2.50 4.07 11.37
C GLY A 191 1.32 3.27 11.93
N ASN A 192 0.61 2.54 11.08
CA ASN A 192 -0.48 1.65 11.51
C ASN A 192 0.03 0.55 12.47
N VAL A 193 1.19 -0.05 12.17
CA VAL A 193 1.86 -1.01 13.07
C VAL A 193 2.29 -0.34 14.38
N ILE A 194 2.94 0.81 14.30
CA ILE A 194 3.44 1.54 15.49
C ILE A 194 2.29 1.84 16.46
N ALA A 195 1.12 2.23 15.94
CA ALA A 195 -0.05 2.57 16.75
C ALA A 195 -0.49 1.43 17.70
N GLY A 196 -0.20 0.17 17.37
CA GLY A 196 -0.61 -1.00 18.15
C GLY A 196 0.49 -1.74 18.92
N VAL A 197 1.76 -1.32 18.87
CA VAL A 197 2.89 -2.05 19.48
C VAL A 197 2.69 -2.35 20.98
N GLY A 198 1.96 -1.51 21.71
CA GLY A 198 1.64 -1.74 23.14
C GLY A 198 0.57 -2.80 23.42
N VAL A 199 -0.17 -3.24 22.40
CA VAL A 199 -1.35 -4.12 22.54
C VAL A 199 -1.21 -5.44 21.79
N TYR A 200 -0.05 -5.68 21.17
CA TYR A 200 0.30 -6.97 20.57
C TYR A 200 0.81 -7.94 21.64
N HIS A 201 -0.11 -8.58 22.35
CA HIS A 201 0.22 -9.41 23.52
C HIS A 201 0.65 -10.84 23.20
N THR A 202 0.39 -11.32 21.98
CA THR A 202 0.59 -12.73 21.59
C THR A 202 1.55 -12.85 20.41
N VAL A 203 2.27 -13.97 20.33
CA VAL A 203 3.12 -14.29 19.15
C VAL A 203 2.31 -14.24 17.86
N LEU A 204 1.05 -14.68 17.91
CA LEU A 204 0.18 -14.65 16.74
C LEU A 204 -0.22 -13.22 16.34
N SER A 205 -0.51 -12.33 17.31
CA SER A 205 -0.79 -10.92 17.02
C SER A 205 0.39 -10.22 16.35
N TRP A 206 1.61 -10.44 16.86
CA TRP A 206 2.83 -9.97 16.22
C TRP A 206 3.05 -10.60 14.83
N GLY A 207 2.83 -11.90 14.70
CA GLY A 207 2.98 -12.63 13.45
C GLY A 207 2.11 -12.07 12.33
N VAL A 208 0.81 -11.87 12.59
CA VAL A 208 -0.14 -11.31 11.61
C VAL A 208 0.28 -9.90 11.18
N VAL A 209 0.60 -9.03 12.15
CA VAL A 209 0.96 -7.63 11.88
C VAL A 209 2.26 -7.53 11.08
N LEU A 210 3.29 -8.28 11.49
CA LEU A 210 4.59 -8.28 10.81
C LEU A 210 4.50 -8.89 9.41
N VAL A 211 3.73 -9.96 9.21
CA VAL A 211 3.48 -10.51 7.87
C VAL A 211 2.82 -9.47 6.99
N GLY A 212 1.77 -8.80 7.47
CA GLY A 212 1.10 -7.72 6.73
C GLY A 212 2.08 -6.62 6.30
N PHE A 213 2.86 -6.10 7.25
CA PHE A 213 3.81 -5.01 7.00
C PHE A 213 4.98 -5.42 6.09
N ILE A 214 5.61 -6.58 6.34
CA ILE A 214 6.74 -7.06 5.54
C ILE A 214 6.28 -7.33 4.11
N CYS A 215 5.12 -7.93 3.90
CA CYS A 215 4.58 -8.18 2.57
C CYS A 215 4.37 -6.87 1.80
N ILE A 216 3.72 -5.85 2.37
CA ILE A 216 3.52 -4.58 1.66
C ILE A 216 4.85 -3.86 1.41
N PHE A 217 5.79 -3.90 2.36
CA PHE A 217 7.14 -3.36 2.18
C PHE A 217 7.86 -4.01 0.99
N LEU A 218 7.83 -5.34 0.88
CA LEU A 218 8.44 -6.07 -0.22
C LEU A 218 7.72 -5.80 -1.56
N ILE A 219 6.39 -5.67 -1.56
CA ILE A 219 5.62 -5.29 -2.75
C ILE A 219 6.02 -3.89 -3.23
N MET A 220 6.27 -2.95 -2.32
CA MET A 220 6.76 -1.61 -2.67
C MET A 220 8.17 -1.64 -3.25
N LEU A 221 9.08 -2.46 -2.71
CA LEU A 221 10.41 -2.67 -3.29
C LEU A 221 10.35 -3.29 -4.69
N GLY A 222 9.52 -4.32 -4.88
CA GLY A 222 9.29 -4.93 -6.19
C GLY A 222 8.71 -3.94 -7.20
N SER A 223 7.77 -3.11 -6.77
CA SER A 223 7.16 -2.06 -7.59
C SER A 223 8.15 -0.96 -7.97
N ALA A 224 8.98 -0.51 -7.02
CA ALA A 224 10.07 0.42 -7.26
C ALA A 224 11.05 -0.11 -8.32
N ARG A 225 11.45 -1.39 -8.20
CA ARG A 225 12.33 -2.04 -9.19
C ARG A 225 11.70 -2.09 -10.59
N ARG A 226 10.44 -2.54 -10.69
CA ARG A 226 9.73 -2.59 -11.99
C ARG A 226 9.64 -1.20 -12.62
N LEU A 227 9.38 -0.18 -11.81
CA LEU A 227 9.32 1.21 -12.26
C LEU A 227 10.70 1.73 -12.69
N GLU A 228 11.77 1.39 -11.99
CA GLU A 228 13.15 1.73 -12.36
C GLU A 228 13.54 1.16 -13.72
N LEU A 229 13.23 -0.12 -13.97
CA LEU A 229 13.50 -0.76 -15.25
C LEU A 229 12.74 -0.08 -16.39
N LYS A 230 11.46 0.22 -16.16
CA LYS A 230 10.59 0.91 -17.13
C LYS A 230 11.01 2.35 -17.41
N GLN A 231 11.46 3.08 -16.38
CA GLN A 231 12.00 4.43 -16.55
C GLN A 231 13.36 4.38 -17.27
N GLY A 232 14.19 3.38 -16.96
CA GLY A 232 15.46 3.15 -17.65
C GLY A 232 15.29 2.88 -19.14
N SER A 233 14.31 2.06 -19.54
CA SER A 233 14.04 1.82 -20.96
C SER A 233 13.44 3.03 -21.69
N ARG A 234 12.86 3.99 -20.95
CA ARG A 234 12.15 5.14 -21.55
C ARG A 234 12.99 6.42 -21.57
N TYR A 235 13.82 6.65 -20.56
CA TYR A 235 14.60 7.87 -20.38
C TYR A 235 16.11 7.60 -20.29
N GLY A 236 16.55 6.37 -20.51
CA GLY A 236 17.95 5.96 -20.32
C GLY A 236 18.94 6.76 -21.17
N ASP A 237 18.54 7.24 -22.34
CA ASP A 237 19.41 8.03 -23.21
C ASP A 237 19.39 9.54 -22.89
N ASP A 238 18.54 9.99 -21.95
CA ASP A 238 18.48 11.40 -21.52
C ASP A 238 19.59 11.70 -20.49
N PRO A 239 20.57 12.58 -20.79
CA PRO A 239 21.65 12.91 -19.86
C PRO A 239 21.16 13.47 -18.51
N GLU A 240 20.06 14.25 -18.51
CA GLU A 240 19.49 14.79 -17.27
C GLU A 240 18.96 13.67 -16.38
N TYR A 241 18.38 12.63 -16.98
CA TYR A 241 17.89 11.46 -16.26
C TYR A 241 19.04 10.69 -15.62
N GLN A 242 20.14 10.50 -16.34
CA GLN A 242 21.33 9.79 -15.82
C GLN A 242 21.98 10.52 -14.63
N VAL A 243 22.06 11.84 -14.69
CA VAL A 243 22.53 12.65 -13.55
C VAL A 243 21.58 12.47 -12.36
N TRP A 244 20.27 12.62 -12.58
CA TRP A 244 19.29 12.51 -11.51
C TRP A 244 19.31 11.14 -10.81
N VAL A 245 19.39 10.03 -11.56
CA VAL A 245 19.40 8.68 -10.97
C VAL A 245 20.69 8.35 -10.20
N SER A 246 21.80 9.03 -10.49
CA SER A 246 23.05 8.84 -9.76
C SER A 246 23.11 9.64 -8.45
N GLN A 247 22.30 10.68 -8.32
CA GLN A 247 22.30 11.58 -7.16
C GLN A 247 21.12 11.34 -6.20
N VAL A 248 19.98 10.86 -6.71
CA VAL A 248 18.75 10.71 -5.92
C VAL A 248 18.50 9.24 -5.56
N PRO A 249 18.43 8.88 -4.26
CA PRO A 249 18.22 7.50 -3.83
C PRO A 249 16.83 6.98 -4.22
N VAL A 250 16.67 5.66 -4.27
CA VAL A 250 15.46 5.00 -4.77
C VAL A 250 14.23 5.30 -3.90
N LEU A 251 14.33 5.07 -2.58
CA LEU A 251 13.19 5.11 -1.66
C LEU A 251 13.46 5.95 -0.42
N PHE A 252 14.56 5.70 0.28
CA PHE A 252 14.85 6.38 1.54
C PHE A 252 15.86 7.52 1.30
N PRO A 253 15.52 8.79 1.57
CA PRO A 253 16.37 9.95 1.26
C PRO A 253 17.78 9.90 1.84
N PHE A 254 17.96 9.23 2.97
CA PHE A 254 19.24 9.17 3.70
C PHE A 254 19.93 7.80 3.62
N VAL A 255 19.43 6.90 2.75
CA VAL A 255 20.04 5.58 2.54
C VAL A 255 20.57 5.52 1.10
N PRO A 256 21.88 5.32 0.87
CA PRO A 256 22.52 5.44 -0.44
C PRO A 256 22.25 4.23 -1.36
N VAL A 257 20.97 3.88 -1.54
CA VAL A 257 20.51 2.83 -2.47
C VAL A 257 20.03 3.50 -3.75
N TYR A 258 20.90 3.50 -4.76
CA TYR A 258 20.65 4.16 -6.05
C TYR A 258 20.13 3.22 -7.13
N SER A 259 20.06 1.90 -6.89
CA SER A 259 19.43 0.98 -7.84
C SER A 259 18.92 -0.29 -7.17
N LEU A 260 17.77 -0.76 -7.63
CA LEU A 260 17.17 -2.04 -7.24
C LEU A 260 17.21 -3.05 -8.39
N ARG A 261 17.88 -2.78 -9.52
CA ARG A 261 17.92 -3.68 -10.68
C ARG A 261 18.38 -5.10 -10.33
N ARG A 262 19.33 -5.22 -9.40
CA ARG A 262 19.89 -6.49 -8.91
C ARG A 262 19.04 -7.17 -7.84
N LEU A 263 18.03 -6.49 -7.28
CA LEU A 263 17.18 -7.05 -6.24
C LEU A 263 16.24 -8.11 -6.84
N ARG A 264 16.27 -9.33 -6.30
CA ARG A 264 15.32 -10.40 -6.65
C ARG A 264 14.23 -10.45 -5.58
N VAL A 265 13.12 -9.75 -5.79
CA VAL A 265 11.90 -9.88 -4.99
C VAL A 265 10.91 -10.71 -5.79
N TYR A 266 10.45 -11.83 -5.23
CA TYR A 266 9.54 -12.78 -5.89
C TYR A 266 8.05 -12.49 -5.60
N LEU A 267 7.76 -11.38 -4.93
CA LEU A 267 6.39 -10.92 -4.63
C LEU A 267 5.92 -9.93 -5.71
N GLY A 268 5.37 -10.46 -6.80
CA GLY A 268 4.59 -9.69 -7.79
C GLY A 268 4.96 -9.90 -9.25
#